data_AF-A0A9W8QE80-F1
#
_entry.id   AF-A0A9W8QE80-F1
#
_cell.length_a   1.000
_cell.length_b   1.000
_cell.length_c   1.000
_cell.angle_alpha   90.00
_cell.angle_beta   90.00
_cell.angle_gamma   90.00
#
_symmetry.space_group_name_H-M   'P 1'
#
loop_
_entity.id
_entity.type
_entity.pdbx_description
1 polymer ?
#
loop_
_entity_poly.entity_id
_entity_poly.type
_entity_poly.pdbx_seq_one_letter_code
_entity_poly.pdbx_strand_id
1 'polypeptide(L)'
;MLCSTHHRHPPKAYQAFWIVKIDTFRAACEAEKEILESKNAQTDVTKLPEREKTKDLYKDVGNSAVKTPPSPPNNIKDDSKIAARYWSDKGYDTSSFIILGKNDSEEDNVAPHDKISRVAQELLRSENKKTANNEVSPGLVYVFAVPGNEGFVKVGFTTKEVKERHEKWSKDCNRDSTLLYPLEKVPPKVKHAHRVERLVHAELMEHNVRIYCERCGMQHIEWFEAEADVAIASVKKWSLWMEANPYEERLTREGSRWHLKETERERLYDIGTFLQDLQEGVQKLEAAE
;
A
#
# COMPACT_ATOMS: atom_id res chain seq x y z
N MET A 1 3.86 14.05 28.40
CA MET A 1 2.77 14.57 29.24
C MET A 1 1.58 14.91 28.35
N LEU A 2 0.36 14.42 28.66
CA LEU A 2 -0.82 14.56 27.80
C LEU A 2 -1.60 15.87 28.06
N CYS A 3 -2.15 16.46 27.00
CA CYS A 3 -2.90 17.74 26.94
C CYS A 3 -4.18 17.76 27.81
N SER A 4 -4.65 18.96 28.20
CA SER A 4 -5.82 19.24 29.05
C SER A 4 -7.14 18.64 28.55
N THR A 5 -7.27 18.37 27.25
CA THR A 5 -8.43 17.66 26.68
C THR A 5 -8.47 16.18 27.12
N HIS A 6 -7.31 15.53 27.31
CA HIS A 6 -7.20 14.15 27.84
C HIS A 6 -7.61 14.04 29.31
N HIS A 7 -7.61 15.15 30.05
CA HIS A 7 -8.11 15.19 31.43
C HIS A 7 -9.64 15.34 31.50
N ARG A 8 -10.30 15.89 30.47
CA ARG A 8 -11.73 16.19 30.51
C ARG A 8 -12.64 15.04 30.10
N HIS A 9 -12.18 14.06 29.32
CA HIS A 9 -13.00 12.93 28.85
C HIS A 9 -12.25 11.60 29.07
N PRO A 10 -12.54 10.82 30.13
CA PRO A 10 -11.95 9.50 30.30
C PRO A 10 -12.85 8.44 29.64
N PRO A 11 -12.22 7.36 29.14
CA PRO A 11 -12.00 6.25 30.06
C PRO A 11 -10.53 5.81 30.00
N LYS A 12 -9.80 6.03 31.10
CA LYS A 12 -8.40 5.56 31.27
C LYS A 12 -8.22 4.06 30.95
N ALA A 13 -9.28 3.24 31.11
CA ALA A 13 -9.28 1.83 30.76
C ALA A 13 -9.15 1.57 29.24
N TYR A 14 -9.80 2.40 28.40
CA TYR A 14 -9.62 2.31 26.96
C TYR A 14 -8.23 2.83 26.58
N GLN A 15 -7.79 3.98 27.11
CA GLN A 15 -6.45 4.50 26.83
C GLN A 15 -5.35 3.48 27.18
N ALA A 16 -5.45 2.81 28.34
CA ALA A 16 -4.55 1.73 28.71
C ALA A 16 -4.62 0.55 27.72
N PHE A 17 -5.82 0.14 27.30
CA PHE A 17 -6.00 -0.89 26.28
C PHE A 17 -5.41 -0.51 24.92
N TRP A 18 -5.56 0.74 24.49
CA TRP A 18 -4.96 1.29 23.27
C TRP A 18 -3.44 1.32 23.35
N ILE A 19 -2.89 1.81 24.47
CA ILE A 19 -1.44 1.82 24.72
C ILE A 19 -0.89 0.40 24.69
N VAL A 20 -1.51 -0.55 25.41
CA VAL A 20 -1.09 -1.96 25.39
C VAL A 20 -1.14 -2.54 23.98
N LYS A 21 -2.20 -2.27 23.19
CA LYS A 21 -2.27 -2.72 21.80
C LYS A 21 -1.17 -2.12 20.92
N ILE A 22 -0.90 -0.82 21.06
CA ILE A 22 0.16 -0.13 20.33
C ILE A 22 1.52 -0.70 20.72
N ASP A 23 1.79 -0.87 22.01
CA ASP A 23 3.06 -1.39 22.51
C ASP A 23 3.25 -2.86 22.13
N THR A 24 2.18 -3.66 22.12
CA THR A 24 2.20 -5.05 21.60
C THR A 24 2.54 -5.05 20.11
N PHE A 25 1.94 -4.14 19.34
CA PHE A 25 2.21 -4.00 17.92
C PHE A 25 3.66 -3.56 17.65
N ARG A 26 4.17 -2.59 18.42
CA ARG A 26 5.58 -2.15 18.35
C ARG A 26 6.53 -3.28 18.66
N ALA A 27 6.29 -4.02 19.75
CA ALA A 27 7.11 -5.17 20.12
C ALA A 27 7.10 -6.24 19.03
N ALA A 28 5.97 -6.47 18.35
CA ALA A 28 5.90 -7.40 17.23
C ALA A 28 6.74 -6.93 16.02
N CYS A 29 6.67 -5.64 15.68
CA CYS A 29 7.49 -5.05 14.60
C CYS A 29 8.99 -5.10 14.94
N GLU A 30 9.36 -4.81 16.19
CA GLU A 30 10.75 -4.90 16.67
C GLU A 30 11.27 -6.34 16.61
N ALA A 31 10.47 -7.32 17.04
CA ALA A 31 10.84 -8.73 16.93
C ALA A 31 11.03 -9.18 15.47
N GLU A 32 10.16 -8.74 14.56
CA GLU A 32 10.31 -9.05 13.12
C GLU A 32 11.60 -8.46 12.54
N LYS A 33 11.95 -7.23 12.94
CA LYS A 33 13.21 -6.58 12.59
C LYS A 33 14.43 -7.38 13.08
N GLU A 34 14.46 -7.78 14.35
CA GLU A 34 15.58 -8.58 14.92
C GLU A 34 15.76 -9.93 14.21
N ILE A 35 14.65 -10.58 13.82
CA ILE A 35 14.69 -11.81 13.03
C ILE A 35 15.31 -11.57 11.65
N LEU A 36 15.04 -10.44 11.00
CA LEU A 36 15.61 -10.12 9.69
C LEU A 36 17.10 -9.76 9.80
N GLU A 37 17.48 -8.98 10.81
CA GLU A 37 18.89 -8.61 11.07
C GLU A 37 19.75 -9.86 11.35
N SER A 38 19.23 -10.82 12.12
CA SER A 38 19.93 -12.09 12.36
C SER A 38 20.04 -12.96 11.11
N LYS A 39 19.02 -13.01 10.25
CA LYS A 39 19.10 -13.70 8.95
C LYS A 39 20.16 -13.08 8.03
N ASN A 40 20.23 -11.75 7.96
CA ASN A 40 21.20 -11.04 7.14
C ASN A 40 22.64 -11.18 7.67
N ALA A 41 22.83 -11.19 9.00
CA ALA A 41 24.13 -11.46 9.59
C ALA A 41 24.61 -12.90 9.32
N GLN A 42 23.69 -13.86 9.20
CA GLN A 42 24.01 -15.25 8.92
C GLN A 42 24.30 -15.53 7.45
N THR A 43 23.77 -14.73 6.51
CA THR A 43 24.08 -14.84 5.07
C THR A 43 25.42 -14.19 4.69
N ASP A 44 25.89 -13.20 5.46
CA ASP A 44 27.16 -12.50 5.22
C ASP A 44 28.38 -13.34 5.64
N VAL A 45 28.21 -14.25 6.61
CA VAL A 45 29.28 -15.18 7.05
C VAL A 45 29.51 -16.33 6.06
N THR A 46 28.59 -16.58 5.12
CA THR A 46 28.62 -17.74 4.21
C THR A 46 29.30 -17.47 2.85
N LYS A 47 30.00 -16.33 2.68
CA LYS A 47 30.81 -16.05 1.47
C LYS A 47 32.31 -16.18 1.73
N LEU A 48 32.85 -17.41 1.74
CA LEU A 48 34.20 -17.87 1.32
C LEU A 48 34.33 -19.41 1.61
N PRO A 49 35.21 -20.17 0.92
CA PRO A 49 34.81 -21.40 0.21
C PRO A 49 34.90 -22.71 1.00
N GLU A 50 34.25 -23.72 0.41
CA GLU A 50 33.99 -25.10 0.85
C GLU A 50 35.14 -25.90 1.50
N ARG A 51 34.84 -26.49 2.66
CA ARG A 51 35.00 -27.89 3.12
C ARG A 51 34.87 -27.86 4.65
N GLU A 52 34.15 -28.71 5.35
CA GLU A 52 34.05 -30.16 5.22
C GLU A 52 32.84 -30.64 6.04
N LYS A 53 32.34 -31.83 5.71
CA LYS A 53 31.20 -32.50 6.34
C LYS A 53 31.36 -32.66 7.85
N THR A 54 30.40 -32.16 8.62
CA THR A 54 30.01 -32.81 9.89
C THR A 54 28.50 -32.82 10.06
N LYS A 55 28.03 -33.99 10.47
CA LYS A 55 26.64 -34.44 10.58
C LYS A 55 25.88 -33.72 11.70
N ASP A 56 24.60 -33.49 11.41
CA ASP A 56 23.44 -33.58 12.30
C ASP A 56 23.70 -33.53 13.81
N LEU A 57 23.31 -32.41 14.42
CA LEU A 57 22.75 -32.35 15.77
C LEU A 57 22.06 -30.99 15.93
N TYR A 58 20.73 -31.00 15.78
CA TYR A 58 19.71 -30.24 16.53
C TYR A 58 18.40 -30.27 15.72
N LYS A 59 17.76 -31.45 15.73
CA LYS A 59 16.31 -31.56 15.62
C LYS A 59 15.74 -31.17 16.98
N ASP A 60 15.13 -30.00 17.07
CA ASP A 60 14.02 -29.59 17.97
C ASP A 60 14.11 -28.09 18.24
N VAL A 61 13.59 -27.28 17.32
CA VAL A 61 12.91 -26.03 17.69
C VAL A 61 11.66 -25.99 16.83
N GLY A 62 10.52 -26.21 17.48
CA GLY A 62 9.22 -26.33 16.83
C GLY A 62 8.82 -25.08 16.05
N ASN A 63 7.91 -25.31 15.11
CA ASN A 63 7.12 -24.32 14.38
C ASN A 63 6.74 -23.13 15.27
N SER A 64 7.52 -22.05 15.21
CA SER A 64 7.03 -20.73 15.62
C SER A 64 6.33 -20.15 14.41
N ALA A 65 5.02 -20.40 14.31
CA ALA A 65 4.15 -19.65 13.42
C ALA A 65 4.27 -18.18 13.83
N VAL A 66 4.97 -17.39 13.02
CA VAL A 66 5.04 -15.93 13.17
C VAL A 66 3.62 -15.43 12.90
N LYS A 67 2.89 -15.13 13.96
CA LYS A 67 1.55 -14.56 13.87
C LYS A 67 1.68 -13.18 13.25
N THR A 68 1.09 -12.99 12.08
CA THR A 68 0.86 -11.68 11.44
C THR A 68 0.26 -10.73 12.47
N PRO A 69 0.89 -9.56 12.74
CA PRO A 69 0.35 -8.61 13.70
C PRO A 69 -1.02 -8.09 13.25
N PRO A 70 -2.00 -7.93 14.17
CA PRO A 70 -3.30 -7.39 13.80
C PRO A 70 -3.17 -5.97 13.25
N SER A 71 -3.91 -5.66 12.19
CA SER A 71 -3.94 -4.31 11.60
C SER A 71 -4.28 -3.26 12.67
N PRO A 72 -3.58 -2.11 12.69
CA PRO A 72 -3.90 -1.07 13.64
C PRO A 72 -5.33 -0.54 13.41
N PRO A 73 -6.02 -0.13 14.48
CA PRO A 73 -7.38 0.37 14.42
C PRO A 73 -7.53 1.59 13.49
N ASN A 74 -8.30 1.42 12.42
CA ASN A 74 -8.81 2.49 11.57
C ASN A 74 -9.85 3.33 12.32
N ASN A 75 -9.41 4.29 13.14
CA ASN A 75 -10.11 5.56 13.44
C ASN A 75 -9.46 6.22 14.67
N ILE A 76 -8.74 7.32 14.44
CA ILE A 76 -8.85 8.48 15.33
C ILE A 76 -9.05 9.70 14.42
N LYS A 77 -10.32 10.06 14.25
CA LYS A 77 -10.67 11.38 13.73
C LYS A 77 -10.20 12.39 14.78
N ASP A 78 -9.29 13.28 14.37
CA ASP A 78 -8.97 14.57 15.01
C ASP A 78 -7.64 14.72 15.81
N ASP A 79 -6.70 13.76 15.77
CA ASP A 79 -5.34 13.97 16.35
C ASP A 79 -4.31 14.54 15.35
N SER A 80 -4.63 14.50 14.04
CA SER A 80 -3.78 15.04 12.96
C SER A 80 -3.33 16.50 13.17
N LYS A 81 -4.20 17.32 13.78
CA LYS A 81 -3.90 18.74 14.05
C LYS A 81 -2.95 18.94 15.22
N ILE A 82 -2.90 18.00 16.17
CA ILE A 82 -2.01 18.05 17.34
C ILE A 82 -0.62 17.55 16.94
N ALA A 83 -0.55 16.46 16.18
CA ALA A 83 0.72 15.94 15.64
C ALA A 83 1.39 16.95 14.71
N ALA A 84 0.65 17.56 13.77
CA ALA A 84 1.20 18.56 12.84
C ALA A 84 1.86 19.76 13.53
N ARG A 85 1.38 20.16 14.72
CA ARG A 85 1.96 21.24 15.52
C ARG A 85 3.25 20.86 16.25
N TYR A 86 3.47 19.58 16.49
CA TYR A 86 4.66 19.10 17.20
C TYR A 86 5.88 19.03 16.28
N TRP A 87 5.68 18.75 15.00
CA TRP A 87 6.75 18.54 14.03
C TRP A 87 7.19 19.79 13.27
N SER A 88 6.33 20.80 13.16
CA SER A 88 6.58 22.01 12.35
C SER A 88 7.90 22.71 12.69
N ASP A 89 8.35 22.59 13.94
CA ASP A 89 9.53 23.30 14.44
C ASP A 89 10.84 22.49 14.25
N LYS A 90 10.73 21.20 13.88
CA LYS A 90 11.88 20.28 13.73
C LYS A 90 12.11 19.78 12.31
N GLY A 91 11.26 20.19 11.36
CA GLY A 91 11.30 19.70 9.98
C GLY A 91 10.76 18.28 9.83
N TYR A 92 10.62 17.85 8.58
CA TYR A 92 10.17 16.50 8.24
C TYR A 92 11.28 15.47 8.39
N ASP A 93 10.91 14.24 8.77
CA ASP A 93 11.82 13.12 8.93
C ASP A 93 12.27 12.57 7.57
N THR A 94 13.58 12.39 7.41
CA THR A 94 14.20 11.82 6.19
C THR A 94 15.00 10.56 6.49
N SER A 95 14.84 9.96 7.68
CA SER A 95 15.53 8.71 8.01
C SER A 95 15.06 7.59 7.07
N SER A 96 15.95 6.64 6.80
CA SER A 96 15.64 5.47 5.99
C SER A 96 14.49 4.66 6.59
N PHE A 97 13.68 4.04 5.74
CA PHE A 97 12.58 3.21 6.15
C PHE A 97 13.07 1.98 6.91
N ILE A 98 12.33 1.62 7.96
CA ILE A 98 12.48 0.32 8.60
C ILE A 98 11.62 -0.65 7.80
N ILE A 99 12.27 -1.39 6.90
CA ILE A 99 11.65 -2.44 6.09
C ILE A 99 11.50 -3.69 6.96
N LEU A 100 10.26 -4.09 7.22
CA LEU A 100 9.95 -5.32 7.96
C LEU A 100 10.07 -6.56 7.07
N GLY A 101 9.90 -6.38 5.76
CA GLY A 101 9.96 -7.44 4.75
C GLY A 101 9.00 -7.18 3.60
N LYS A 102 8.84 -8.17 2.73
CA LYS A 102 7.80 -8.14 1.71
C LYS A 102 6.41 -8.19 2.35
N ASN A 103 5.42 -7.64 1.66
CA ASN A 103 4.03 -7.73 2.07
C ASN A 103 3.46 -9.09 1.69
N ASP A 104 3.94 -10.12 2.38
CA ASP A 104 3.49 -11.50 2.23
C ASP A 104 2.13 -11.61 2.93
N SER A 105 1.05 -11.33 2.20
CA SER A 105 -0.28 -11.79 2.63
C SER A 105 -0.28 -13.32 2.55
N GLU A 106 -0.86 -14.02 3.55
CA GLU A 106 -0.90 -15.49 3.75
C GLU A 106 -1.27 -16.38 2.52
N GLU A 107 -1.57 -15.78 1.38
CA GLU A 107 -1.65 -16.40 0.06
C GLU A 107 -0.27 -16.50 -0.61
N ASP A 108 0.73 -17.11 0.06
CA ASP A 108 2.16 -17.17 -0.31
C ASP A 108 2.50 -17.80 -1.68
N ASN A 109 1.50 -18.11 -2.53
CA ASN A 109 1.68 -18.75 -3.85
C ASN A 109 0.83 -18.12 -4.96
N VAL A 110 0.26 -16.93 -4.76
CA VAL A 110 -0.57 -16.29 -5.80
C VAL A 110 0.31 -15.45 -6.70
N ALA A 111 0.42 -15.86 -7.97
CA ALA A 111 1.14 -15.09 -8.98
C ALA A 111 0.49 -13.71 -9.20
N PRO A 112 1.25 -12.67 -9.59
CA PRO A 112 0.69 -11.35 -9.89
C PRO A 112 -0.50 -11.41 -10.86
N HIS A 113 -0.40 -12.27 -11.89
CA HIS A 113 -1.47 -12.46 -12.87
C HIS A 113 -2.78 -12.97 -12.25
N ASP A 114 -2.71 -13.92 -11.32
CA ASP A 114 -3.88 -14.46 -10.62
C ASP A 114 -4.53 -13.40 -9.73
N LYS A 115 -3.68 -12.61 -9.04
CA LYS A 115 -4.15 -11.50 -8.20
C LYS A 115 -4.84 -10.43 -9.04
N ILE A 116 -4.24 -10.04 -10.17
CA ILE A 116 -4.81 -9.09 -11.12
C ILE A 116 -6.16 -9.61 -11.61
N SER A 117 -6.23 -10.85 -12.07
CA SER A 117 -7.45 -11.46 -12.59
C SER A 117 -8.56 -11.46 -11.54
N ARG A 118 -8.23 -11.83 -10.29
CA ARG A 118 -9.18 -11.80 -9.16
C ARG A 118 -9.69 -10.38 -8.90
N VAL A 119 -8.78 -9.41 -8.74
CA VAL A 119 -9.15 -8.01 -8.46
C VAL A 119 -10.00 -7.42 -9.58
N ALA A 120 -9.68 -7.71 -10.85
CA ALA A 120 -10.43 -7.23 -12.00
C ALA A 120 -11.86 -7.81 -12.05
N GLN A 121 -12.03 -9.08 -11.71
CA GLN A 121 -13.32 -9.77 -11.77
C GLN A 121 -14.24 -9.51 -10.56
N GLU A 122 -13.69 -9.03 -9.44
CA GLU A 122 -14.48 -8.63 -8.27
C GLU A 122 -15.50 -7.54 -8.62
N LEU A 123 -16.69 -7.62 -8.01
CA LEU A 123 -17.68 -6.55 -8.06
C LEU A 123 -17.07 -5.23 -7.56
N LEU A 124 -17.40 -4.10 -8.20
CA LEU A 124 -16.96 -2.83 -7.64
C LEU A 124 -17.65 -2.60 -6.30
N ARG A 125 -16.85 -2.28 -5.29
CA ARG A 125 -17.33 -1.90 -3.97
C ARG A 125 -18.08 -0.57 -4.11
N SER A 126 -19.41 -0.61 -3.99
CA SER A 126 -20.28 0.56 -4.10
C SER A 126 -20.84 1.02 -2.75
N GLU A 127 -20.37 0.44 -1.64
CA GLU A 127 -20.83 0.76 -0.28
C GLU A 127 -20.71 2.27 -0.01
N ASN A 128 -21.82 2.89 0.43
CA ASN A 128 -21.99 4.29 0.83
C ASN A 128 -20.93 5.26 0.29
N LYS A 129 -21.31 6.16 -0.63
CA LYS A 129 -20.48 7.17 -1.35
C LYS A 129 -19.42 7.93 -0.54
N LYS A 130 -19.49 7.93 0.79
CA LYS A 130 -18.59 8.61 1.73
C LYS A 130 -17.48 7.73 2.32
N THR A 131 -17.43 6.43 2.03
CA THR A 131 -16.38 5.55 2.57
C THR A 131 -15.16 5.51 1.65
N ALA A 132 -13.97 5.33 2.23
CA ALA A 132 -12.72 5.16 1.50
C ALA A 132 -12.67 3.86 0.68
N ASN A 133 -13.68 3.00 0.80
CA ASN A 133 -13.73 1.72 0.09
C ASN A 133 -14.56 1.78 -1.20
N ASN A 134 -15.16 2.94 -1.54
CA ASN A 134 -15.99 3.08 -2.73
C ASN A 134 -15.14 3.11 -4.02
N GLU A 135 -15.28 2.08 -4.85
CA GLU A 135 -14.64 1.94 -6.15
C GLU A 135 -15.47 2.53 -7.31
N VAL A 136 -16.71 2.98 -7.10
CA VAL A 136 -17.53 3.58 -8.17
C VAL A 136 -17.16 5.05 -8.41
N SER A 137 -16.62 5.73 -7.40
CA SER A 137 -16.32 7.16 -7.52
C SER A 137 -15.09 7.42 -8.41
N PRO A 138 -15.13 8.44 -9.28
CA PRO A 138 -13.94 8.90 -9.97
C PRO A 138 -12.99 9.60 -8.99
N GLY A 139 -11.70 9.57 -9.30
CA GLY A 139 -10.66 10.14 -8.45
C GLY A 139 -9.32 10.29 -9.16
N LEU A 140 -8.29 10.60 -8.40
CA LEU A 140 -6.91 10.70 -8.87
C LEU A 140 -6.12 9.58 -8.23
N VAL A 141 -5.36 8.86 -9.04
CA VAL A 141 -4.34 7.90 -8.60
C VAL A 141 -3.00 8.63 -8.66
N TYR A 142 -2.21 8.54 -7.61
CA TYR A 142 -0.96 9.26 -7.48
C TYR A 142 0.19 8.35 -7.07
N VAL A 143 1.39 8.75 -7.46
CA VAL A 143 2.65 8.14 -7.06
C VAL A 143 3.51 9.20 -6.37
N PHE A 144 4.11 8.85 -5.24
CA PHE A 144 5.01 9.75 -4.54
C PHE A 144 6.19 9.04 -3.89
N ALA A 145 7.27 9.79 -3.68
CA ALA A 145 8.43 9.35 -2.90
C ALA A 145 8.62 10.24 -1.67
N VAL A 146 9.50 9.80 -0.77
CA VAL A 146 9.91 10.56 0.42
C VAL A 146 11.43 10.70 0.40
N PRO A 147 11.99 11.91 0.65
CA PRO A 147 13.44 12.11 0.69
C PRO A 147 14.17 11.17 1.66
N GLY A 148 15.37 10.70 1.27
CA GLY A 148 16.18 9.75 2.05
C GLY A 148 15.72 8.30 1.96
N ASN A 149 14.79 8.02 1.04
CA ASN A 149 14.18 6.71 0.79
C ASN A 149 14.04 6.47 -0.71
N GLU A 150 15.10 6.80 -1.45
CA GLU A 150 15.20 6.61 -2.88
C GLU A 150 15.02 5.12 -3.23
N GLY A 151 14.41 4.83 -4.38
CA GLY A 151 14.03 3.46 -4.78
C GLY A 151 12.71 2.96 -4.18
N PHE A 152 12.05 3.75 -3.32
CA PHE A 152 10.73 3.44 -2.80
C PHE A 152 9.68 4.45 -3.24
N VAL A 153 8.55 3.93 -3.72
CA VAL A 153 7.39 4.74 -4.11
C VAL A 153 6.11 4.25 -3.44
N LYS A 154 5.23 5.19 -3.12
CA LYS A 154 3.88 4.90 -2.64
C LYS A 154 2.88 5.17 -3.74
N VAL A 155 2.01 4.19 -4.00
CA VAL A 155 0.87 4.34 -4.90
C VAL A 155 -0.39 4.49 -4.06
N GLY A 156 -1.14 5.57 -4.33
CA GLY A 156 -2.34 5.91 -3.60
C GLY A 156 -3.47 6.40 -4.50
N PHE A 157 -4.69 6.50 -3.98
CA PHE A 157 -5.77 7.27 -4.63
C PHE A 157 -6.44 8.30 -3.71
N THR A 158 -7.20 9.21 -4.32
CA THR A 158 -8.05 10.19 -3.63
C THR A 158 -9.24 10.61 -4.53
N THR A 159 -10.39 10.91 -3.93
CA THR A 159 -11.52 11.55 -4.63
C THR A 159 -11.49 13.08 -4.56
N LYS A 160 -10.56 13.61 -3.75
CA LYS A 160 -10.26 15.04 -3.55
C LYS A 160 -9.01 15.45 -4.34
N GLU A 161 -8.54 16.67 -4.14
CA GLU A 161 -7.26 17.14 -4.67
C GLU A 161 -6.07 16.35 -4.10
N VAL A 162 -5.10 16.03 -4.97
CA VAL A 162 -3.87 15.32 -4.59
C VAL A 162 -3.07 16.13 -3.57
N LYS A 163 -2.97 17.45 -3.77
CA LYS A 163 -2.26 18.35 -2.86
C LYS A 163 -2.81 18.28 -1.43
N GLU A 164 -4.13 18.32 -1.26
CA GLU A 164 -4.75 18.20 0.07
C GLU A 164 -4.45 16.85 0.73
N ARG A 165 -4.46 15.76 -0.06
CA ARG A 165 -4.16 14.42 0.43
C ARG A 165 -2.70 14.31 0.87
N HIS A 166 -1.77 14.87 0.09
CA HIS A 166 -0.34 14.92 0.38
C HIS A 166 -0.04 15.74 1.62
N GLU A 167 -0.56 16.96 1.73
CA GLU A 167 -0.35 17.80 2.91
C GLU A 167 -0.85 17.12 4.18
N LYS A 168 -2.00 16.44 4.09
CA LYS A 168 -2.52 15.63 5.20
C LYS A 168 -1.59 14.47 5.53
N TRP A 169 -1.15 13.71 4.53
CA TRP A 169 -0.25 12.57 4.74
C TRP A 169 1.08 13.01 5.35
N SER A 170 1.70 14.07 4.83
CA SER A 170 2.97 14.57 5.34
C SER A 170 2.88 15.02 6.80
N LYS A 171 1.77 15.65 7.17
CA LYS A 171 1.48 16.02 8.57
C LYS A 171 1.23 14.82 9.47
N ASP A 172 0.46 13.84 8.98
CA ASP A 172 0.11 12.63 9.74
C ASP A 172 1.32 11.69 9.91
N CYS A 173 2.21 11.62 8.91
CA CYS A 173 3.37 10.73 8.86
C CYS A 173 4.68 11.37 9.34
N ASN A 174 4.70 12.71 9.47
CA ASN A 174 5.91 13.52 9.65
C ASN A 174 7.01 13.23 8.61
N ARG A 175 6.63 13.06 7.35
CA ARG A 175 7.55 12.85 6.23
C ARG A 175 7.12 13.71 5.07
N ASP A 176 8.04 14.45 4.47
CA ASP A 176 7.70 15.28 3.33
C ASP A 176 7.47 14.36 2.11
N SER A 177 6.41 14.63 1.35
CA SER A 177 6.06 13.81 0.19
C SER A 177 6.37 14.56 -1.10
N THR A 178 7.18 13.95 -1.95
CA THR A 178 7.46 14.47 -3.29
C THR A 178 6.51 13.79 -4.27
N LEU A 179 5.54 14.54 -4.79
CA LEU A 179 4.62 14.07 -5.82
C LEU A 179 5.39 13.77 -7.12
N LEU A 180 5.25 12.55 -7.64
CA LEU A 180 5.89 12.11 -8.88
C LEU A 180 4.89 11.97 -10.02
N TYR A 181 3.63 11.66 -9.70
CA TYR A 181 2.53 11.58 -10.66
C TYR A 181 1.18 11.77 -9.97
N PRO A 182 0.19 12.41 -10.59
CA PRO A 182 0.28 13.20 -11.83
C PRO A 182 1.05 14.52 -11.61
N LEU A 183 1.73 15.04 -12.64
CA LEU A 183 2.48 16.30 -12.57
C LEU A 183 1.72 17.50 -13.16
N GLU A 184 0.59 17.24 -13.83
CA GLU A 184 -0.28 18.26 -14.38
C GLU A 184 -0.90 19.10 -13.27
N LYS A 185 -1.12 20.40 -13.53
CA LYS A 185 -1.77 21.29 -12.56
C LYS A 185 -3.21 20.88 -12.27
N VAL A 186 -3.90 20.34 -13.28
CA VAL A 186 -5.29 19.88 -13.21
C VAL A 186 -5.38 18.53 -13.93
N PRO A 187 -5.02 17.43 -13.25
CA PRO A 187 -5.04 16.11 -13.85
C PRO A 187 -6.48 15.62 -14.05
N PRO A 188 -6.76 14.86 -15.14
CA PRO A 188 -8.07 14.27 -15.36
C PRO A 188 -8.37 13.21 -14.28
N LYS A 189 -9.63 13.13 -13.86
CA LYS A 189 -10.06 12.10 -12.91
C LYS A 189 -10.26 10.76 -13.63
N VAL A 190 -9.66 9.73 -13.07
CA VAL A 190 -9.79 8.34 -13.50
C VAL A 190 -11.08 7.75 -12.93
N LYS A 191 -11.88 7.09 -13.79
CA LYS A 191 -13.05 6.32 -13.35
C LYS A 191 -12.58 5.15 -12.50
N HIS A 192 -13.31 4.86 -11.42
CA HIS A 192 -12.96 3.76 -10.53
C HIS A 192 -11.53 3.82 -9.97
N ALA A 193 -11.05 5.01 -9.60
CA ALA A 193 -9.66 5.24 -9.19
C ALA A 193 -9.16 4.29 -8.07
N HIS A 194 -10.02 3.91 -7.12
CA HIS A 194 -9.66 2.93 -6.10
C HIS A 194 -9.42 1.53 -6.69
N ARG A 195 -10.21 1.12 -7.69
CA ARG A 195 -9.98 -0.14 -8.42
C ARG A 195 -8.64 -0.11 -9.16
N VAL A 196 -8.30 1.03 -9.75
CA VAL A 196 -6.99 1.23 -10.40
C VAL A 196 -5.84 1.08 -9.41
N GLU A 197 -5.91 1.73 -8.25
CA GLU A 197 -4.90 1.56 -7.18
C GLU A 197 -4.73 0.07 -6.82
N ARG A 198 -5.84 -0.66 -6.61
CA ARG A 198 -5.78 -2.09 -6.28
C ARG A 198 -5.17 -2.95 -7.37
N LEU A 199 -5.39 -2.62 -8.65
CA LEU A 199 -4.80 -3.33 -9.78
C LEU A 199 -3.29 -3.04 -9.90
N VAL A 200 -2.88 -1.80 -9.66
CA VAL A 200 -1.45 -1.44 -9.59
C VAL A 200 -0.77 -2.16 -8.43
N HIS A 201 -1.41 -2.22 -7.26
CA HIS A 201 -0.88 -2.97 -6.11
C HIS A 201 -0.77 -4.47 -6.42
N ALA A 202 -1.73 -5.04 -7.15
CA ALA A 202 -1.68 -6.44 -7.57
C ALA A 202 -0.56 -6.70 -8.58
N GLU A 203 -0.34 -5.79 -9.54
CA GLU A 203 0.75 -5.89 -10.51
C GLU A 203 2.12 -5.78 -9.85
N LEU A 204 2.27 -4.85 -8.90
CA LEU A 204 3.55 -4.59 -8.22
C LEU A 204 3.72 -5.39 -6.93
N MET A 205 2.89 -6.41 -6.69
CA MET A 205 2.84 -7.10 -5.40
C MET A 205 4.17 -7.76 -4.99
N GLU A 206 4.97 -8.21 -5.96
CA GLU A 206 6.29 -8.81 -5.70
C GLU A 206 7.34 -7.82 -5.18
N HIS A 207 7.10 -6.53 -5.40
CA HIS A 207 7.89 -5.38 -4.96
C HIS A 207 7.28 -4.69 -3.74
N ASN A 208 6.12 -5.14 -3.27
CA ASN A 208 5.40 -4.49 -2.19
C ASN A 208 6.07 -4.77 -0.84
N VAL A 209 6.40 -3.71 -0.10
CA VAL A 209 7.14 -3.79 1.16
C VAL A 209 6.30 -3.30 2.33
N ARG A 210 6.52 -3.93 3.49
CA ARG A 210 5.96 -3.48 4.77
C ARG A 210 6.97 -2.57 5.45
N ILE A 211 6.57 -1.32 5.68
CA ILE A 211 7.41 -0.32 6.35
C ILE A 211 6.82 -0.03 7.72
N TYR A 212 7.64 -0.15 8.76
CA TYR A 212 7.32 0.43 10.05
C TYR A 212 7.79 1.88 10.08
N CYS A 213 6.87 2.82 10.29
CA CYS A 213 7.19 4.23 10.45
C CYS A 213 7.15 4.61 11.93
N GLU A 214 8.33 4.83 12.53
CA GLU A 214 8.45 5.24 13.93
C GLU A 214 7.78 6.59 14.22
N ARG A 215 7.63 7.44 13.20
CA ARG A 215 7.06 8.79 13.35
C ARG A 215 5.55 8.78 13.54
N CYS A 216 4.83 7.99 12.74
CA CYS A 216 3.39 7.83 12.92
C CYS A 216 3.02 6.60 13.77
N GLY A 217 3.98 5.73 14.06
CA GLY A 217 3.77 4.50 14.82
C GLY A 217 2.94 3.45 14.10
N MET A 218 2.82 3.55 12.77
CA MET A 218 1.99 2.67 11.94
C MET A 218 2.85 1.88 10.96
N GLN A 219 2.36 0.72 10.56
CA GLN A 219 2.90 -0.01 9.42
C GLN A 219 2.21 0.46 8.14
N HIS A 220 3.00 0.89 7.17
CA HIS A 220 2.56 1.20 5.83
C HIS A 220 2.75 -0.04 4.94
N ILE A 221 1.74 -0.35 4.15
CA ILE A 221 1.72 -1.54 3.27
C ILE A 221 1.56 -1.17 1.80
N GLU A 222 1.48 0.12 1.47
CA GLU A 222 1.27 0.58 0.10
C GLU A 222 2.55 1.15 -0.54
N TRP A 223 3.71 0.73 -0.04
CA TRP A 223 5.02 1.11 -0.57
C TRP A 223 5.59 -0.01 -1.41
N PHE A 224 6.32 0.37 -2.44
CA PHE A 224 6.92 -0.53 -3.42
C PHE A 224 8.39 -0.21 -3.58
N GLU A 225 9.23 -1.23 -3.52
CA GLU A 225 10.65 -1.17 -3.90
C GLU A 225 10.72 -1.22 -5.43
N ALA A 226 10.56 -0.05 -6.05
CA ALA A 226 10.47 0.10 -7.49
C ALA A 226 10.86 1.53 -7.90
N GLU A 227 11.41 1.65 -9.10
CA GLU A 227 11.61 2.93 -9.75
C GLU A 227 10.27 3.63 -10.04
N ALA A 228 10.30 4.96 -10.05
CA ALA A 228 9.09 5.76 -10.21
C ALA A 228 8.41 5.53 -11.57
N ASP A 229 9.19 5.36 -12.64
CA ASP A 229 8.72 5.12 -13.99
C ASP A 229 7.92 3.81 -14.10
N VAL A 230 8.37 2.74 -13.43
CA VAL A 230 7.66 1.46 -13.37
C VAL A 230 6.28 1.64 -12.73
N ALA A 231 6.22 2.28 -11.55
CA ALA A 231 4.94 2.50 -10.88
C ALA A 231 4.00 3.43 -11.67
N ILE A 232 4.54 4.48 -12.29
CA ILE A 232 3.78 5.39 -13.13
C ILE A 232 3.24 4.69 -14.38
N ALA A 233 4.05 3.85 -15.03
CA ALA A 233 3.63 3.06 -16.19
C ALA A 233 2.46 2.14 -15.83
N SER A 234 2.52 1.44 -14.69
CA SER A 234 1.39 0.63 -14.20
C SER A 234 0.15 1.48 -13.95
N VAL A 235 0.27 2.66 -13.32
CA VAL A 235 -0.86 3.58 -13.10
C VAL A 235 -1.48 4.02 -14.44
N LYS A 236 -0.68 4.45 -15.42
CA LYS A 236 -1.17 4.86 -16.75
C LYS A 236 -1.88 3.71 -17.45
N LYS A 237 -1.28 2.52 -17.46
CA LYS A 237 -1.84 1.29 -18.07
C LYS A 237 -3.22 0.95 -17.54
N TRP A 238 -3.38 0.91 -16.22
CA TRP A 238 -4.68 0.60 -15.60
C TRP A 238 -5.68 1.74 -15.72
N SER A 239 -5.22 2.99 -15.74
CA SER A 239 -6.08 4.16 -15.99
C SER A 239 -6.66 4.12 -17.40
N LEU A 240 -5.83 3.82 -18.40
CA LEU A 240 -6.27 3.64 -19.80
C LEU A 240 -7.34 2.55 -19.92
N TRP A 241 -7.13 1.41 -19.25
CA TRP A 241 -8.14 0.36 -19.25
C TRP A 241 -9.47 0.83 -18.63
N MET A 242 -9.44 1.63 -17.55
CA MET A 242 -10.66 2.19 -16.96
C MET A 242 -11.39 3.18 -17.88
N GLU A 243 -10.68 3.91 -18.73
CA GLU A 243 -11.29 4.85 -19.70
C GLU A 243 -12.18 4.12 -20.71
N ALA A 244 -11.82 2.89 -21.08
CA ALA A 244 -12.64 2.01 -21.94
C ALA A 244 -13.95 1.52 -21.27
N ASN A 245 -14.19 1.87 -20.00
CA ASN A 245 -15.35 1.47 -19.21
C ASN A 245 -15.52 -0.05 -19.16
N PRO A 246 -14.59 -0.78 -18.52
CA PRO A 246 -14.60 -2.24 -18.50
C PRO A 246 -15.70 -2.80 -17.60
N TYR A 247 -16.27 -1.96 -16.73
CA TYR A 247 -17.39 -2.32 -15.86
C TYR A 247 -18.71 -1.76 -16.37
N GLU A 248 -19.80 -2.48 -16.10
CA GLU A 248 -21.16 -2.08 -16.38
C GLU A 248 -22.04 -2.20 -15.13
N GLU A 249 -22.99 -1.27 -15.00
CA GLU A 249 -23.95 -1.26 -13.90
C GLU A 249 -25.13 -2.18 -14.22
N ARG A 250 -25.38 -3.17 -13.37
CA ARG A 250 -26.54 -4.08 -13.47
C ARG A 250 -27.48 -3.83 -12.30
N LEU A 251 -28.75 -3.58 -12.63
CA LEU A 251 -29.82 -3.45 -11.64
C LEU A 251 -30.25 -4.85 -11.19
N THR A 252 -30.14 -5.10 -9.89
CA THR A 252 -30.61 -6.33 -9.26
C THR A 252 -31.75 -6.01 -8.29
N ARG A 253 -32.47 -7.04 -7.81
CA ARG A 253 -33.49 -6.87 -6.76
C ARG A 253 -32.93 -6.28 -5.46
N GLU A 254 -31.63 -6.45 -5.24
CA GLU A 254 -30.88 -6.00 -4.06
C GLU A 254 -30.22 -4.62 -4.26
N GLY A 255 -30.43 -3.99 -5.42
CA GLY A 255 -29.86 -2.69 -5.78
C GLY A 255 -28.93 -2.77 -7.00
N SER A 256 -28.22 -1.67 -7.25
CA SER A 256 -27.24 -1.59 -8.33
C SER A 256 -25.92 -2.27 -7.95
N ARG A 257 -25.38 -3.09 -8.85
CA ARG A 257 -24.05 -3.69 -8.75
C ARG A 257 -23.26 -3.48 -10.03
N TRP A 258 -21.98 -3.20 -9.91
CA TRP A 258 -21.08 -3.02 -11.05
C TRP A 258 -20.32 -4.31 -11.33
N HIS A 259 -20.38 -4.79 -12.56
CA HIS A 259 -19.81 -6.06 -13.00
C HIS A 259 -18.80 -5.81 -14.09
N LEU A 260 -17.74 -6.61 -14.13
CA LEU A 260 -16.86 -6.63 -15.30
C LEU A 260 -17.66 -7.12 -16.51
N LYS A 261 -17.53 -6.41 -17.65
CA LYS A 261 -18.13 -6.81 -18.92
C LYS A 261 -17.62 -8.17 -19.34
N GLU A 262 -18.48 -8.96 -19.99
CA GLU A 262 -18.11 -10.31 -20.42
C GLU A 262 -16.95 -10.31 -21.42
N THR A 263 -16.93 -9.36 -22.35
CA THR A 263 -15.83 -9.18 -23.31
C THR A 263 -14.49 -8.91 -22.60
N GLU A 264 -14.50 -8.20 -21.48
CA GLU A 264 -13.28 -7.95 -20.70
C GLU A 264 -12.90 -9.18 -19.87
N ARG A 265 -13.88 -9.94 -19.36
CA ARG A 265 -13.62 -11.22 -18.70
C ARG A 265 -12.93 -12.20 -19.66
N GLU A 266 -13.37 -12.26 -20.91
CA GLU A 266 -12.75 -13.09 -21.93
C GLU A 266 -11.29 -12.70 -22.19
N ARG A 267 -10.99 -11.40 -22.27
CA ARG A 267 -9.62 -10.91 -22.43
C ARG A 267 -8.71 -11.28 -21.26
N LEU A 268 -9.26 -11.37 -20.04
CA LEU A 268 -8.49 -11.75 -18.83
C LEU A 268 -8.15 -13.26 -18.76
N TYR A 269 -8.62 -14.11 -19.68
CA TYR A 269 -8.20 -15.52 -19.73
C TYR A 269 -6.69 -15.67 -20.00
N ASP A 270 -6.13 -14.75 -20.79
CA ASP A 270 -4.69 -14.63 -21.00
C ASP A 270 -4.24 -13.26 -20.48
N ILE A 271 -3.93 -13.21 -19.18
CA ILE A 271 -3.46 -11.99 -18.52
C ILE A 271 -2.17 -11.46 -19.14
N GLY A 272 -1.27 -12.33 -19.60
CA GLY A 272 0.00 -11.91 -20.19
C GLY A 272 -0.22 -11.11 -21.46
N THR A 273 -1.01 -11.67 -22.39
CA THR A 273 -1.40 -10.97 -23.63
C THR A 273 -2.22 -9.72 -23.32
N PHE A 274 -3.16 -9.79 -22.38
CA PHE A 274 -3.95 -8.62 -21.98
C PHE A 274 -3.10 -7.45 -21.46
N LEU A 275 -2.11 -7.72 -20.61
CA LEU A 275 -1.20 -6.68 -20.10
C LEU A 275 -0.33 -6.10 -21.21
N GLN A 276 0.12 -6.93 -22.16
CA GLN A 276 0.86 -6.46 -23.33
C GLN A 276 0.02 -5.54 -24.21
N ASP A 277 -1.23 -5.91 -24.51
CA ASP A 277 -2.16 -5.09 -25.28
C ASP A 277 -2.37 -3.70 -24.64
N LEU A 278 -2.54 -3.67 -23.31
CA LEU A 278 -2.69 -2.40 -22.59
C LEU A 278 -1.41 -1.56 -22.65
N GLN A 279 -0.24 -2.19 -22.52
CA GLN A 279 1.04 -1.50 -22.61
C GLN A 279 1.25 -0.88 -24.00
N GLU A 280 0.94 -1.61 -25.06
CA GLU A 280 0.98 -1.10 -26.43
C GLU A 280 -0.01 0.05 -26.65
N GLY A 281 -1.19 -0.02 -26.01
CA GLY A 281 -2.17 1.06 -26.02
C GLY A 281 -1.63 2.36 -25.42
N VAL A 282 -0.94 2.28 -24.28
CA VAL A 282 -0.28 3.45 -23.65
C VAL A 282 0.79 4.03 -24.58
N GLN A 283 1.66 3.20 -25.14
CA GLN A 283 2.73 3.65 -26.04
C GLN A 283 2.18 4.35 -27.30
N LYS A 284 1.06 3.86 -27.86
CA LYS A 284 0.40 4.49 -29.01
C LYS A 284 -0.19 5.86 -28.68
N LEU A 285 -0.72 6.03 -27.46
CA LEU A 285 -1.23 7.32 -27.01
C LEU A 285 -0.10 8.33 -26.77
N GLU A 286 0.97 7.91 -26.09
CA GLU A 286 2.13 8.78 -25.84
C GLU A 286 2.86 9.16 -27.14
N ALA A 287 2.83 8.31 -28.17
CA ALA A 287 3.40 8.64 -29.48
C ALA A 287 2.51 9.58 -30.32
N ALA A 288 1.25 9.81 -29.92
CA ALA A 288 0.30 10.67 -30.61
C ALA A 288 0.21 12.09 -30.02
N GLU A 289 0.82 12.33 -28.86
CA GLU A 289 0.94 13.62 -28.17
C GLU A 289 2.22 14.38 -28.57
#